data_AF-A0A8C9UME5-F1
#
_entry.id   AF-A0A8C9UME5-F1
#
_cell.length_a   1.000
_cell.length_b   1.000
_cell.length_c   1.000
_cell.angle_alpha   90.00
_cell.angle_beta   90.00
_cell.angle_gamma   90.00
#
_symmetry.space_group_name_H-M   'P 1'
#
loop_
_entity.id
_entity.type
_entity.pdbx_description
1 polymer ?
#
loop_
_entity_poly.entity_id
_entity_poly.type
_entity_poly.pdbx_seq_one_letter_code
_entity_poly.pdbx_strand_id
1 'polypeptide(L)'
;MLRVSWSKWMIRPSCRYQPEGSGPGPGFPALVPGLTQLFEPPEPLGPLTPPQWDEDQQLSDLKELLSLLCGLLLEEGHPSRVPAKAADSGPVEAPRPLAQVPSTRMLCPLRRELWQNYRNLTFDPDSANRHFLLSHQNQQVKHHRQPQGPARPGNFELWQVQCSQSFQAGRHYWEVRTSGHSVTLGVAYPELMRRKQGTHTDNIGRGPSSWGLCIQEDSIQAWHKGEVQRLPSLCGRLVGMDLDLTSGCLAFYSLEPQTKLLHTFHALFNRPLCPVFWLLEGRTLTLCHQPGAELPPGSQEKSSDLS
;
A
#
# COMPACT_ATOMS: atom_id res chain seq x y z
N MET A 1 0.16 10.46 -20.55
CA MET A 1 0.21 9.63 -19.33
C MET A 1 0.37 8.19 -19.79
N LEU A 2 1.61 7.70 -19.92
CA LEU A 2 1.87 6.35 -20.42
C LEU A 2 1.55 5.31 -19.33
N ARG A 3 0.61 4.42 -19.65
CA ARG A 3 0.40 3.16 -18.92
C ARG A 3 1.58 2.24 -19.22
N VAL A 4 2.43 2.01 -18.24
CA VAL A 4 3.42 0.93 -18.30
C VAL A 4 2.82 -0.26 -17.56
N SER A 5 2.53 -1.32 -18.31
CA SER A 5 2.04 -2.60 -17.78
C SER A 5 3.20 -3.35 -17.13
N TRP A 6 3.16 -3.54 -15.82
CA TRP A 6 4.23 -4.17 -15.03
C TRP A 6 3.97 -5.64 -14.66
N SER A 7 3.22 -6.36 -15.49
CA SER A 7 2.93 -7.79 -15.29
C SER A 7 4.12 -8.74 -15.48
N LYS A 8 5.34 -8.23 -15.72
CA LYS A 8 6.54 -9.06 -15.99
C LYS A 8 7.49 -9.28 -14.81
N TRP A 9 7.26 -8.67 -13.64
CA TRP A 9 8.17 -8.78 -12.48
C TRP A 9 7.65 -9.62 -11.30
N MET A 10 6.57 -10.35 -11.50
CA MET A 10 6.10 -11.36 -10.55
C MET A 10 6.08 -12.73 -11.24
N ILE A 11 7.22 -13.43 -11.23
CA ILE A 11 7.29 -14.84 -11.61
C ILE A 11 7.76 -15.68 -10.41
N ARG A 12 6.75 -16.40 -9.89
CA ARG A 12 6.70 -17.70 -9.18
C ARG A 12 7.50 -17.93 -7.87
N PRO A 13 6.85 -18.55 -6.86
CA PRO A 13 7.53 -19.06 -5.68
C PRO A 13 8.25 -20.36 -6.03
N SER A 14 9.49 -20.52 -5.56
CA SER A 14 10.13 -21.81 -5.42
C SER A 14 10.95 -21.78 -4.14
N CYS A 15 10.27 -22.01 -3.01
CA CYS A 15 10.93 -22.44 -1.78
C CYS A 15 10.59 -23.92 -1.60
N ARG A 16 11.51 -24.81 -2.00
CA ARG A 16 11.52 -26.19 -1.49
C ARG A 16 12.14 -26.16 -0.10
N TYR A 17 11.36 -26.59 0.88
CA TYR A 17 11.80 -26.93 2.22
C TYR A 17 12.63 -28.23 2.14
N GLN A 18 13.84 -28.24 2.70
CA GLN A 18 14.62 -29.47 2.94
C GLN A 18 14.60 -29.78 4.44
N PRO A 19 14.31 -31.02 4.86
CA PRO A 19 14.70 -31.50 6.18
C PRO A 19 15.98 -32.34 6.09
N GLU A 20 16.85 -32.18 7.10
CA GLU A 20 17.99 -33.06 7.36
C GLU A 20 17.54 -34.43 7.93
N GLY A 21 18.35 -35.47 7.68
CA GLY A 21 18.31 -36.73 8.46
C GLY A 21 18.88 -37.98 7.76
N SER A 22 20.14 -38.32 8.07
CA SER A 22 20.75 -39.66 8.34
C SER A 22 20.43 -40.92 7.47
N GLY A 23 21.47 -41.59 6.93
CA GLY A 23 21.43 -42.96 6.37
C GLY A 23 21.56 -44.09 7.43
N PRO A 24 21.90 -45.39 7.09
CA PRO A 24 22.15 -46.01 5.77
C PRO A 24 21.46 -47.41 5.48
N GLY A 25 21.26 -47.72 4.19
CA GLY A 25 21.29 -49.05 3.51
C GLY A 25 20.21 -50.12 3.78
N PRO A 26 20.18 -51.26 3.03
CA PRO A 26 20.57 -51.53 1.64
C PRO A 26 19.50 -52.31 0.81
N GLY A 27 19.70 -52.49 -0.50
CA GLY A 27 19.07 -53.60 -1.27
C GLY A 27 18.60 -53.28 -2.70
N PHE A 28 19.45 -53.54 -3.69
CA PHE A 28 19.03 -53.81 -5.08
C PHE A 28 18.58 -55.29 -5.20
N PRO A 29 17.72 -55.65 -6.16
CA PRO A 29 18.30 -56.22 -7.39
C PRO A 29 17.58 -55.88 -8.72
N ALA A 30 18.42 -55.83 -9.76
CA ALA A 30 18.32 -56.35 -11.13
C ALA A 30 17.21 -55.91 -12.11
N LEU A 31 17.73 -55.47 -13.26
CA LEU A 31 17.10 -55.18 -14.55
C LEU A 31 16.42 -56.40 -15.20
N VAL A 32 15.36 -56.13 -15.97
CA VAL A 32 14.90 -56.95 -17.09
C VAL A 32 14.87 -56.06 -18.35
N PRO A 33 15.47 -56.46 -19.49
CA PRO A 33 15.64 -55.61 -20.66
C PRO A 33 14.50 -55.78 -21.68
N GLY A 34 14.13 -54.70 -22.37
CA GLY A 34 13.37 -54.79 -23.62
C GLY A 34 12.26 -53.75 -23.79
N LEU A 35 12.59 -52.64 -24.42
CA LEU A 35 11.78 -51.90 -25.41
C LEU A 35 12.48 -50.56 -25.72
N THR A 36 13.49 -50.61 -26.58
CA THR A 36 14.01 -49.45 -27.30
C THR A 36 12.95 -49.00 -28.31
N GLN A 37 12.13 -48.02 -27.94
CA GLN A 37 11.46 -47.18 -28.92
C GLN A 37 12.20 -45.86 -29.05
N LEU A 38 12.62 -45.59 -30.28
CA LEU A 38 13.23 -44.37 -30.76
C LEU A 38 12.34 -43.16 -30.49
N PHE A 39 12.84 -42.21 -29.70
CA PHE A 39 12.47 -40.81 -29.81
C PHE A 39 13.76 -40.01 -29.85
N GLU A 40 14.12 -39.54 -31.05
CA GLU A 40 15.18 -38.55 -31.22
C GLU A 40 14.80 -37.24 -30.49
N PRO A 41 15.75 -36.59 -29.80
CA PRO A 41 15.52 -35.25 -29.29
C PRO A 41 15.51 -34.24 -30.47
N PRO A 42 14.61 -33.25 -30.48
CA PRO A 42 14.63 -32.23 -31.53
C PRO A 42 15.90 -31.39 -31.42
N GLU A 43 16.52 -31.10 -32.58
CA GLU A 43 17.73 -30.28 -32.68
C GLU A 43 17.57 -28.90 -32.01
N PRO A 44 18.67 -28.30 -31.50
CA PRO A 44 18.60 -26.99 -30.88
C PRO A 44 18.31 -25.94 -31.96
N LEU A 45 17.20 -25.23 -31.82
CA LEU A 45 16.92 -24.03 -32.62
C LEU A 45 18.06 -23.01 -32.40
N GLY A 46 18.72 -22.63 -33.50
CA GLY A 46 19.77 -21.62 -33.51
C GLY A 46 19.29 -20.26 -32.99
N PRO A 47 20.20 -19.31 -32.70
CA PRO A 47 19.85 -18.05 -32.07
C PRO A 47 18.92 -17.23 -32.98
N LEU A 48 17.69 -16.98 -32.53
CA LEU A 48 16.79 -16.02 -33.16
C LEU A 48 17.31 -14.60 -32.85
N THR A 49 17.70 -13.86 -33.89
CA THR A 49 18.01 -12.44 -33.77
C THR A 49 16.73 -11.68 -33.39
N PRO A 50 16.69 -10.92 -32.29
CA PRO A 50 15.55 -10.07 -31.97
C PRO A 50 15.37 -9.00 -33.04
N PRO A 51 14.12 -8.57 -33.35
CA PRO A 51 13.90 -7.46 -34.26
C PRO A 51 14.66 -6.23 -33.77
N GLN A 52 15.44 -5.63 -34.67
CA GLN A 52 16.28 -4.48 -34.38
C GLN A 52 15.36 -3.28 -34.13
N TRP A 53 15.11 -3.01 -32.85
CA TRP A 53 14.24 -1.97 -32.37
C TRP A 53 15.02 -0.67 -32.32
N ASP A 54 14.73 0.25 -33.24
CA ASP A 54 15.34 1.58 -33.24
C ASP A 54 14.54 2.49 -32.30
N GLU A 55 15.08 2.67 -31.10
CA GLU A 55 14.49 3.49 -30.04
C GLU A 55 14.38 4.96 -30.44
N ASP A 56 15.29 5.46 -31.29
CA ASP A 56 15.37 6.87 -31.64
C ASP A 56 14.29 7.26 -32.65
N GLN A 57 14.03 6.39 -33.64
CA GLN A 57 12.95 6.62 -34.61
C GLN A 57 11.57 6.59 -33.94
N GLN A 58 11.33 5.61 -33.06
CA GLN A 58 10.04 5.50 -32.33
C GLN A 58 9.79 6.70 -31.41
N LEU A 59 10.86 7.24 -30.81
CA LEU A 59 10.75 8.41 -29.94
C LEU A 59 10.53 9.70 -30.73
N SER A 60 11.06 9.79 -31.95
CA SER A 60 10.80 10.89 -32.89
C SER A 60 9.34 10.92 -33.34
N ASP A 61 8.82 9.76 -33.79
CA ASP A 61 7.45 9.62 -34.26
C ASP A 61 6.43 9.95 -33.15
N LEU A 62 6.75 9.57 -31.90
CA LEU A 62 5.92 9.88 -30.74
C LEU A 62 5.92 11.38 -30.40
N LYS A 63 7.06 12.07 -30.57
CA LYS A 63 7.19 13.52 -30.33
C LYS A 63 6.45 14.35 -31.38
N GLU A 64 6.48 13.92 -32.64
CA GLU A 64 5.69 14.49 -33.74
C GLU A 64 4.18 14.42 -33.43
N LEU A 65 3.69 13.24 -33.05
CA LEU A 65 2.28 13.03 -32.69
C LEU A 65 1.83 13.86 -31.47
N LEU A 66 2.69 13.98 -30.45
CA LEU A 66 2.42 14.83 -29.29
C LEU A 66 2.37 16.32 -29.65
N SER A 67 3.19 16.76 -30.60
CA SER A 67 3.22 18.16 -31.05
C SER A 67 1.97 18.52 -31.85
N LEU A 68 1.51 17.61 -32.71
CA LEU A 68 0.23 17.72 -33.43
C LEU A 68 -0.97 17.83 -32.47
N LEU A 69 -0.98 17.01 -31.41
CA LEU A 69 -2.03 17.06 -30.39
C LEU A 69 -1.99 18.35 -29.56
N CYS A 70 -0.80 18.88 -29.26
CA CYS A 70 -0.67 20.16 -28.55
C CYS A 70 -1.19 21.35 -29.38
N GLY A 71 -0.99 21.36 -30.70
CA GLY A 71 -1.53 22.41 -31.57
C GLY A 71 -3.05 22.42 -31.62
N LEU A 72 -3.68 21.24 -31.63
CA LEU A 72 -5.14 21.10 -31.65
C LEU A 72 -5.82 21.51 -30.33
N LEU A 73 -5.09 21.46 -29.21
CA LEU A 73 -5.63 21.77 -27.88
C LEU A 73 -5.52 23.26 -27.52
N LEU A 74 -4.77 24.05 -28.28
CA LEU A 74 -4.52 25.48 -27.99
C LEU A 74 -5.40 26.45 -28.81
N GLU A 75 -6.19 25.96 -29.77
CA GLU A 75 -7.09 26.77 -30.60
C GLU A 75 -8.53 26.90 -30.05
N GLU A 76 -8.81 26.36 -28.86
CA GLU A 76 -10.14 26.45 -28.20
C GLU A 76 -10.04 27.29 -26.92
N GLY A 77 -10.03 28.63 -27.05
CA GLY A 77 -10.16 29.49 -25.88
C GLY A 77 -9.77 30.96 -26.05
N HIS A 78 -10.59 31.75 -26.76
CA HIS A 78 -10.58 33.21 -26.60
C HIS A 78 -11.56 33.65 -25.50
N PRO A 79 -11.13 34.52 -24.55
CA PRO A 79 -12.04 35.48 -23.95
C PRO A 79 -11.70 36.91 -24.41
N SER A 80 -12.72 37.57 -24.96
CA SER A 80 -12.72 38.97 -25.36
C SER A 80 -12.55 39.92 -24.15
N ARG A 81 -11.80 40.99 -24.38
CA ARG A 81 -11.33 42.02 -23.44
C ARG A 81 -12.12 43.30 -23.65
N VAL A 82 -12.75 43.87 -22.61
CA VAL A 82 -13.28 45.25 -22.60
C VAL A 82 -13.05 45.86 -21.19
N PRO A 83 -12.74 47.17 -21.05
CA PRO A 83 -11.84 47.67 -20.01
C PRO A 83 -12.53 48.32 -18.79
N ALA A 84 -11.70 48.55 -17.76
CA ALA A 84 -12.02 49.18 -16.49
C ALA A 84 -12.42 50.67 -16.61
N LYS A 85 -13.36 51.08 -15.74
CA LYS A 85 -13.50 52.48 -15.29
C LYS A 85 -14.03 52.53 -13.85
N ALA A 86 -13.66 53.61 -13.17
CA ALA A 86 -13.57 53.77 -11.72
C ALA A 86 -14.81 54.38 -11.01
N ALA A 87 -14.72 54.31 -9.67
CA ALA A 87 -15.25 55.20 -8.62
C ALA A 87 -16.72 55.07 -8.15
N ASP A 88 -16.85 54.76 -6.86
CA ASP A 88 -17.43 55.61 -5.78
C ASP A 88 -18.51 54.99 -4.87
N SER A 89 -18.37 55.39 -3.59
CA SER A 89 -19.11 55.30 -2.32
C SER A 89 -20.51 54.64 -2.16
N GLY A 90 -20.69 53.91 -1.04
CA GLY A 90 -22.00 53.52 -0.46
C GLY A 90 -21.88 52.48 0.69
N PRO A 91 -22.79 52.45 1.69
CA PRO A 91 -22.46 52.21 3.10
C PRO A 91 -22.47 50.76 3.60
N VAL A 92 -21.84 50.58 4.77
CA VAL A 92 -21.67 49.35 5.57
C VAL A 92 -22.99 48.66 5.88
N GLU A 93 -23.13 47.42 5.41
CA GLU A 93 -24.15 46.45 5.84
C GLU A 93 -23.48 45.37 6.70
N ALA A 94 -24.01 45.12 7.90
CA ALA A 94 -23.64 44.00 8.75
C ALA A 94 -24.76 42.94 8.74
N PRO A 95 -24.52 41.71 9.21
CA PRO A 95 -23.47 40.76 8.84
C PRO A 95 -24.10 39.54 8.13
N ARG A 96 -23.54 39.07 7.02
CA ARG A 96 -23.98 37.79 6.43
C ARG A 96 -23.37 36.65 7.24
N PRO A 97 -24.18 35.71 7.77
CA PRO A 97 -23.64 34.50 8.38
C PRO A 97 -22.82 33.76 7.33
N LEU A 98 -21.58 33.44 7.71
CA LEU A 98 -20.69 32.56 6.97
C LEU A 98 -21.51 31.37 6.48
N ALA A 99 -21.55 31.20 5.15
CA ALA A 99 -22.08 30.00 4.52
C ALA A 99 -21.45 28.80 5.25
N GLN A 100 -22.29 28.09 5.99
CA GLN A 100 -21.89 26.88 6.69
C GLN A 100 -21.28 25.95 5.65
N VAL A 101 -20.07 25.50 5.94
CA VAL A 101 -19.36 24.46 5.19
C VAL A 101 -20.33 23.28 5.00
N PRO A 102 -20.45 22.69 3.80
CA PRO A 102 -21.53 21.77 3.51
C PRO A 102 -21.50 20.59 4.48
N SER A 103 -22.63 20.44 5.17
CA SER A 103 -23.04 19.33 6.00
C SER A 103 -22.33 18.02 5.67
N THR A 104 -21.76 17.42 6.72
CA THR A 104 -21.46 16.00 6.87
C THR A 104 -22.23 15.16 5.86
N ARG A 105 -21.58 14.84 4.72
CA ARG A 105 -22.12 13.91 3.72
C ARG A 105 -22.61 12.70 4.50
N MET A 106 -23.92 12.47 4.52
CA MET A 106 -24.55 11.49 5.42
C MET A 106 -23.74 10.20 5.39
N LEU A 107 -22.97 9.94 6.45
CA LEU A 107 -22.18 8.73 6.54
C LEU A 107 -23.17 7.57 6.51
N CYS A 108 -22.90 6.56 5.67
CA CYS A 108 -23.75 5.39 5.66
C CYS A 108 -23.79 4.78 7.09
N PRO A 109 -24.90 4.13 7.48
CA PRO A 109 -25.05 3.60 8.84
C PRO A 109 -23.88 2.72 9.29
N LEU A 110 -23.37 1.87 8.39
CA LEU A 110 -22.22 1.01 8.65
C LEU A 110 -20.95 1.80 8.99
N ARG A 111 -20.63 2.86 8.23
CA ARG A 111 -19.43 3.67 8.50
C ARG A 111 -19.55 4.41 9.83
N ARG A 112 -20.75 4.86 10.19
CA ARG A 112 -21.01 5.49 11.50
C ARG A 112 -20.82 4.50 12.67
N GLU A 113 -21.21 3.24 12.48
CA GLU A 113 -20.97 2.17 13.45
C GLU A 113 -19.47 1.90 13.61
N LEU A 114 -18.73 1.75 12.50
CA LEU A 114 -17.28 1.56 12.53
C LEU A 114 -16.57 2.71 13.28
N TRP A 115 -17.05 3.95 13.11
CA TRP A 115 -16.50 5.13 13.78
C TRP A 115 -16.67 5.13 15.29
N GLN A 116 -17.53 4.29 15.88
CA GLN A 116 -17.59 4.16 17.34
C GLN A 116 -16.28 3.66 17.95
N ASN A 117 -15.44 2.99 17.15
CA ASN A 117 -14.14 2.47 17.55
C ASN A 117 -12.97 3.22 16.90
N TYR A 118 -13.19 4.45 16.41
CA TYR A 118 -12.18 5.21 15.66
C TYR A 118 -10.92 5.50 16.49
N ARG A 119 -9.75 5.37 15.88
CA ARG A 119 -8.45 5.68 16.49
C ARG A 119 -7.65 6.64 15.60
N ASN A 120 -7.20 7.73 16.20
CA ASN A 120 -6.28 8.66 15.56
C ASN A 120 -4.87 8.08 15.62
N LEU A 121 -4.34 7.69 14.46
CA LEU A 121 -3.03 7.05 14.34
C LEU A 121 -1.95 8.04 13.89
N THR A 122 -0.70 7.72 14.20
CA THR A 122 0.48 8.46 13.72
C THR A 122 1.53 7.47 13.26
N PHE A 123 2.22 7.79 12.17
CA PHE A 123 3.40 7.05 11.74
C PHE A 123 4.53 7.19 12.77
N ASP A 124 5.24 6.10 13.00
CA ASP A 124 6.43 6.04 13.86
C ASP A 124 7.67 6.45 13.05
N PRO A 125 8.29 7.62 13.35
CA PRO A 125 9.48 8.10 12.65
C PRO A 125 10.68 7.16 12.75
N ASP A 126 10.80 6.41 13.84
CA ASP A 126 11.94 5.52 14.07
C ASP A 126 11.82 4.22 13.26
N SER A 127 10.60 3.88 12.84
CA SER A 127 10.38 2.77 11.92
C SER A 127 10.55 3.15 10.45
N ALA A 128 10.25 4.40 10.08
CA ALA A 128 10.04 4.77 8.69
C ALA A 128 11.28 4.47 7.83
N ASN A 129 11.10 3.89 6.64
CA ASN A 129 12.21 3.76 5.71
C ASN A 129 12.90 5.11 5.46
N ARG A 130 14.23 5.13 5.31
CA ARG A 130 15.00 6.39 5.14
C ARG A 130 14.56 7.24 3.93
N HIS A 131 13.86 6.67 2.96
CA HIS A 131 13.32 7.37 1.78
C HIS A 131 11.94 7.98 2.04
N PHE A 132 11.36 7.77 3.23
CA PHE A 132 10.04 8.26 3.59
C PHE A 132 10.15 9.61 4.29
N LEU A 133 9.35 10.57 3.83
CA LEU A 133 9.17 11.86 4.47
C LEU A 133 7.85 11.84 5.23
N LEU A 134 7.93 12.02 6.56
CA LEU A 134 6.76 12.22 7.40
C LEU A 134 6.39 13.71 7.46
N SER A 135 5.10 14.00 7.39
CA SER A 135 4.55 15.36 7.43
C SER A 135 3.21 15.38 8.18
N HIS A 136 2.65 16.58 8.37
CA HIS A 136 1.37 16.79 9.07
C HIS A 136 1.34 16.10 10.43
N GLN A 137 2.32 16.39 11.31
CA GLN A 137 2.40 15.81 12.65
C GLN A 137 2.41 14.26 12.61
N ASN A 138 3.19 13.69 11.69
CA ASN A 138 3.31 12.26 11.44
C ASN A 138 2.00 11.57 11.01
N GLN A 139 1.03 12.31 10.47
CA GLN A 139 -0.21 11.74 9.93
C GLN A 139 -0.08 11.39 8.46
N GLN A 140 0.90 11.96 7.77
CA GLN A 140 1.15 11.70 6.35
C GLN A 140 2.56 11.18 6.13
N VAL A 141 2.70 10.25 5.20
CA VAL A 141 3.98 9.71 4.74
C VAL A 141 4.04 9.72 3.23
N LYS A 142 5.17 10.14 2.66
CA LYS A 142 5.45 10.09 1.22
C LYS A 142 6.76 9.39 0.94
N HIS A 143 6.78 8.47 -0.01
CA HIS A 143 8.00 7.82 -0.47
C HIS A 143 8.68 8.67 -1.55
N HIS A 144 9.86 9.19 -1.24
CA HIS A 144 10.69 9.96 -2.16
C HIS A 144 11.80 9.10 -2.78
N ARG A 145 12.24 9.48 -3.99
CA ARG A 145 13.41 8.84 -4.63
C ARG A 145 14.67 8.99 -3.78
N GLN A 146 14.90 10.19 -3.25
CA GLN A 146 16.08 10.51 -2.47
C GLN A 146 15.87 10.17 -0.99
N PRO A 147 16.91 9.67 -0.29
CA PRO A 147 16.88 9.52 1.16
C PRO A 147 16.64 10.86 1.86
N GLN A 148 15.88 10.83 2.96
CA GLN A 148 15.63 11.98 3.83
C GLN A 148 16.68 12.13 4.94
N GLY A 149 17.61 11.18 5.04
CA GLY A 149 18.68 11.15 6.02
C GLY A 149 19.43 9.82 6.04
N PRO A 150 20.39 9.64 6.96
CA PRO A 150 21.06 8.36 7.14
C PRO A 150 20.08 7.31 7.67
N ALA A 151 20.36 6.03 7.38
CA ALA A 151 19.64 4.94 8.02
C ALA A 151 19.97 4.92 9.52
N ARG A 152 18.96 4.73 10.38
CA ARG A 152 19.15 4.59 11.83
C ARG A 152 18.81 3.17 12.27
N PRO A 153 19.26 2.74 13.46
CA PRO A 153 18.80 1.50 14.06
C PRO A 153 17.28 1.55 14.23
N GLY A 154 16.57 0.51 13.77
CA GLY A 154 15.11 0.43 13.88
C GLY A 154 14.35 0.75 12.60
N ASN A 155 14.93 1.50 11.64
CA ASN A 155 14.24 1.77 10.38
C ASN A 155 14.01 0.49 9.57
N PHE A 156 12.92 0.44 8.82
CA PHE A 156 12.76 -0.54 7.75
C PHE A 156 13.77 -0.28 6.62
N GLU A 157 14.50 -1.31 6.21
CA GLU A 157 15.24 -1.30 4.94
C GLU A 157 14.27 -1.51 3.75
N LEU A 158 13.18 -2.24 3.99
CA LEU A 158 12.01 -2.36 3.12
C LEU A 158 11.32 -1.00 2.98
N TRP A 159 10.52 -0.80 1.93
CA TRP A 159 9.78 0.45 1.72
C TRP A 159 8.52 0.50 2.59
N GLN A 160 8.73 0.50 3.90
CA GLN A 160 7.69 0.34 4.90
C GLN A 160 7.81 1.35 6.04
N VAL A 161 6.70 1.51 6.76
CA VAL A 161 6.56 2.30 7.99
C VAL A 161 5.46 1.69 8.84
N GLN A 162 5.61 1.72 10.17
CA GLN A 162 4.56 1.33 11.12
C GLN A 162 3.95 2.56 11.78
N CYS A 163 2.80 2.39 12.43
CA CYS A 163 2.27 3.39 13.35
C CYS A 163 2.89 3.28 14.74
N SER A 164 2.87 4.38 15.50
CA SER A 164 3.31 4.41 16.90
C SER A 164 2.38 3.63 17.83
N GLN A 165 1.13 3.40 17.42
CA GLN A 165 0.12 2.70 18.20
C GLN A 165 0.19 1.18 17.96
N SER A 166 -0.09 0.41 19.01
CA SER A 166 -0.31 -1.04 18.94
C SER A 166 -1.58 -1.42 19.70
N PHE A 167 -2.22 -2.51 19.27
CA PHE A 167 -3.53 -2.93 19.79
C PHE A 167 -3.47 -4.38 20.27
N GLN A 168 -3.90 -4.64 21.51
CA GLN A 168 -3.83 -5.96 22.12
C GLN A 168 -5.19 -6.55 22.52
N ALA A 169 -6.21 -5.71 22.73
CA ALA A 169 -7.57 -6.17 23.07
C ALA A 169 -8.62 -5.15 22.61
N GLY A 170 -9.87 -5.60 22.46
CA GLY A 170 -11.00 -4.75 22.07
C GLY A 170 -11.15 -4.60 20.55
N ARG A 171 -11.87 -3.55 20.14
CA ARG A 171 -12.13 -3.23 18.73
C ARG A 171 -11.58 -1.85 18.39
N HIS A 172 -10.96 -1.74 17.23
CA HIS A 172 -10.28 -0.53 16.77
C HIS A 172 -10.54 -0.31 15.30
N TYR A 173 -10.82 0.92 14.93
CA TYR A 173 -11.08 1.30 13.55
C TYR A 173 -10.25 2.52 13.16
N TRP A 174 -9.74 2.55 11.94
CA TRP A 174 -9.10 3.73 11.38
C TRP A 174 -9.27 3.79 9.88
N GLU A 175 -9.05 4.96 9.29
CA GLU A 175 -9.15 5.17 7.86
C GLU A 175 -7.85 5.73 7.29
N VAL A 176 -7.51 5.29 6.08
CA VAL A 176 -6.29 5.68 5.38
C VAL A 176 -6.65 6.14 3.98
N ARG A 177 -6.18 7.33 3.62
CA ARG A 177 -6.26 7.85 2.26
C ARG A 177 -4.97 7.56 1.50
N THR A 178 -5.09 7.06 0.28
CA THR A 178 -3.98 6.73 -0.61
C THR A 178 -3.89 7.71 -1.78
N SER A 179 -2.68 8.05 -2.24
CA SER A 179 -2.49 8.85 -3.46
C SER A 179 -2.60 8.02 -4.74
N GLY A 180 -2.92 6.73 -4.65
CA GLY A 180 -3.10 5.83 -5.79
C GLY A 180 -2.93 4.36 -5.41
N HIS A 181 -2.66 3.55 -6.43
CA HIS A 181 -2.29 2.14 -6.29
C HIS A 181 -0.82 1.97 -5.89
N SER A 182 -0.38 0.71 -5.79
CA SER A 182 0.96 0.30 -5.37
C SER A 182 1.27 0.73 -3.93
N VAL A 183 0.34 0.39 -3.04
CA VAL A 183 0.47 0.50 -1.59
C VAL A 183 -0.07 -0.77 -0.93
N THR A 184 0.47 -1.14 0.23
CA THR A 184 -0.05 -2.24 1.05
C THR A 184 -0.43 -1.68 2.41
N LEU A 185 -1.65 -1.98 2.86
CA LEU A 185 -2.18 -1.60 4.16
C LEU A 185 -2.31 -2.86 5.01
N GLY A 186 -1.81 -2.86 6.24
CA GLY A 186 -1.83 -4.08 7.04
C GLY A 186 -1.62 -3.86 8.52
N VAL A 187 -1.56 -4.97 9.23
CA VAL A 187 -1.15 -5.05 10.63
C VAL A 187 -0.12 -6.15 10.78
N ALA A 188 0.77 -5.99 11.74
CA ALA A 188 1.79 -6.97 12.04
C ALA A 188 2.09 -7.04 13.53
N TYR A 189 2.57 -8.20 13.95
CA TYR A 189 3.19 -8.35 15.26
C TYR A 189 4.57 -7.66 15.31
N PRO A 190 5.11 -7.38 16.50
CA PRO A 190 6.37 -6.63 16.66
C PRO A 190 7.57 -7.26 15.96
N GLU A 191 7.57 -8.59 15.80
CA GLU A 191 8.65 -9.34 15.15
C GLU A 191 8.66 -9.27 13.61
N LEU A 192 7.84 -8.42 12.98
CA LEU A 192 7.92 -8.20 11.53
C LEU A 192 9.35 -7.80 11.14
N MET A 193 9.93 -8.58 10.22
CA MET A 193 11.31 -8.38 9.80
C MET A 193 11.49 -7.01 9.12
N ARG A 194 12.46 -6.22 9.61
CA ARG A 194 12.75 -4.88 9.08
C ARG A 194 13.79 -4.85 7.97
N ARG A 195 14.67 -5.85 7.95
CA ARG A 195 15.75 -5.97 6.97
C ARG A 195 15.23 -6.47 5.63
N LYS A 196 15.83 -5.99 4.54
CA LYS A 196 15.50 -6.42 3.19
C LYS A 196 16.23 -7.72 2.89
N GLN A 197 15.48 -8.76 2.55
CA GLN A 197 16.03 -10.01 2.04
C GLN A 197 15.77 -10.11 0.53
N GLY A 198 16.83 -10.28 -0.26
CA GLY A 198 16.72 -10.37 -1.71
C GLY A 198 16.20 -9.08 -2.35
N THR A 199 15.38 -9.21 -3.38
CA THR A 199 14.90 -8.07 -4.19
C THR A 199 13.56 -7.52 -3.71
N HIS A 200 12.80 -8.27 -2.92
CA HIS A 200 11.48 -7.87 -2.43
C HIS A 200 11.56 -6.61 -1.55
N THR A 201 10.66 -5.66 -1.79
CA THR A 201 10.57 -4.42 -1.02
C THR A 201 9.38 -4.37 -0.07
N ASP A 202 8.56 -5.42 -0.06
CA ASP A 202 7.38 -5.59 0.78
C ASP A 202 7.28 -7.02 1.32
N ASN A 203 7.16 -7.17 2.64
CA ASN A 203 6.97 -8.45 3.33
C ASN A 203 5.65 -8.54 4.13
N ILE A 204 4.77 -7.54 4.07
CA ILE A 204 3.50 -7.52 4.85
C ILE A 204 2.58 -8.66 4.41
N GLY A 205 2.28 -9.62 5.27
CA GLY A 205 1.47 -10.80 4.92
C GLY A 205 2.24 -11.92 4.22
N ARG A 206 3.57 -11.78 4.06
CA ARG A 206 4.40 -12.81 3.39
C ARG A 206 4.87 -13.86 4.40
N GLY A 207 4.76 -13.56 5.68
CA GLY A 207 4.94 -14.51 6.79
C GLY A 207 3.69 -14.65 7.66
N PRO A 208 3.75 -15.46 8.72
CA PRO A 208 2.63 -15.69 9.63
C PRO A 208 2.37 -14.55 10.61
N SER A 209 3.30 -13.59 10.74
CA SER A 209 3.25 -12.50 11.73
C SER A 209 2.56 -11.23 11.22
N SER A 210 1.97 -11.25 10.01
CA SER A 210 1.33 -10.08 9.43
C SER A 210 0.20 -10.44 8.47
N TRP A 211 -0.67 -9.46 8.25
CA TRP A 211 -1.81 -9.51 7.33
C TRP A 211 -1.85 -8.21 6.54
N GLY A 212 -2.07 -8.28 5.23
CA GLY A 212 -2.01 -7.10 4.37
C GLY A 212 -2.98 -7.13 3.21
N LEU A 213 -3.43 -5.95 2.81
CA LEU A 213 -4.20 -5.69 1.61
C LEU A 213 -3.38 -4.79 0.68
N CYS A 214 -2.87 -5.36 -0.41
CA CYS A 214 -2.11 -4.66 -1.44
C CYS A 214 -3.05 -4.16 -2.54
N ILE A 215 -3.05 -2.85 -2.77
CA ILE A 215 -3.86 -2.21 -3.82
C ILE A 215 -2.98 -2.06 -5.06
N GLN A 216 -3.35 -2.71 -6.15
CA GLN A 216 -2.68 -2.64 -7.46
C GLN A 216 -3.50 -1.78 -8.42
N GLU A 217 -2.99 -1.57 -9.64
CA GLU A 217 -3.66 -0.70 -10.62
C GLU A 217 -5.04 -1.25 -11.03
N ASP A 218 -5.14 -2.57 -11.18
CA ASP A 218 -6.29 -3.28 -11.74
C ASP A 218 -6.90 -4.32 -10.79
N SER A 219 -6.34 -4.49 -9.59
CA SER A 219 -6.76 -5.52 -8.65
C SER A 219 -6.36 -5.18 -7.22
N ILE A 220 -6.92 -5.94 -6.27
CA ILE A 220 -6.47 -5.94 -4.87
C ILE A 220 -5.97 -7.34 -4.54
N GLN A 221 -4.97 -7.44 -3.67
CA GLN A 221 -4.42 -8.71 -3.20
C GLN A 221 -4.42 -8.75 -1.67
N ALA A 222 -5.14 -9.71 -1.10
CA ALA A 222 -5.11 -10.00 0.33
C ALA A 222 -3.99 -11.03 0.61
N TRP A 223 -3.03 -10.67 1.46
CA TRP A 223 -1.82 -11.42 1.77
C TRP A 223 -1.79 -11.87 3.23
N HIS A 224 -1.54 -13.17 3.46
CA HIS A 224 -1.21 -13.72 4.77
C HIS A 224 -0.47 -15.05 4.60
N LYS A 225 0.58 -15.31 5.42
CA LYS A 225 1.39 -16.55 5.34
C LYS A 225 2.01 -16.82 3.96
N GLY A 226 2.22 -15.77 3.16
CA GLY A 226 2.72 -15.91 1.78
C GLY A 226 1.64 -16.33 0.78
N GLU A 227 0.42 -16.61 1.23
CA GLU A 227 -0.72 -16.90 0.38
C GLU A 227 -1.37 -15.59 -0.07
N VAL A 228 -1.90 -15.60 -1.30
CA VAL A 228 -2.55 -14.44 -1.91
C VAL A 228 -3.94 -14.76 -2.42
N GLN A 229 -4.91 -13.98 -2.01
CA GLN A 229 -6.24 -13.95 -2.62
C GLN A 229 -6.39 -12.69 -3.47
N ARG A 230 -6.62 -12.88 -4.78
CA ARG A 230 -6.90 -11.77 -5.70
C ARG A 230 -8.36 -11.37 -5.62
N LEU A 231 -8.61 -10.08 -5.53
CA LEU A 231 -9.91 -9.45 -5.40
C LEU A 231 -10.11 -8.41 -6.52
N PRO A 232 -11.36 -8.04 -6.83
CA PRO A 232 -11.65 -6.97 -7.78
C PRO A 232 -10.96 -5.64 -7.41
N SER A 233 -10.74 -4.78 -8.39
CA SER A 233 -10.12 -3.46 -8.20
C SER A 233 -10.89 -2.55 -7.23
N LEU A 234 -10.16 -1.63 -6.61
CA LEU A 234 -10.72 -0.61 -5.74
C LEU A 234 -11.23 0.58 -6.57
N CYS A 235 -12.48 1.00 -6.36
CA CYS A 235 -13.06 2.17 -7.06
C CYS A 235 -12.80 3.51 -6.33
N GLY A 236 -11.93 3.53 -5.32
CA GLY A 236 -11.71 4.68 -4.45
C GLY A 236 -10.31 4.72 -3.86
N ARG A 237 -10.05 5.73 -3.02
CA ARG A 237 -8.73 5.96 -2.41
C ARG A 237 -8.77 6.01 -0.89
N LEU A 238 -9.96 5.86 -0.31
CA LEU A 238 -10.17 5.88 1.12
C LEU A 238 -10.53 4.48 1.59
N VAL A 239 -9.68 3.91 2.44
CA VAL A 239 -9.81 2.55 2.95
C VAL A 239 -9.96 2.57 4.46
N GLY A 240 -10.97 1.87 4.97
CA GLY A 240 -11.16 1.64 6.40
C GLY A 240 -10.58 0.29 6.80
N MET A 241 -10.00 0.22 8.00
CA MET A 241 -9.52 -1.00 8.62
C MET A 241 -10.21 -1.16 9.97
N ASP A 242 -10.96 -2.24 10.14
CA ASP A 242 -11.64 -2.62 11.38
C ASP A 242 -10.95 -3.85 11.97
N LEU A 243 -10.31 -3.66 13.12
CA LEU A 243 -9.60 -4.68 13.87
C LEU A 243 -10.40 -5.00 15.12
N ASP A 244 -11.12 -6.12 15.10
CA ASP A 244 -11.83 -6.66 16.25
C ASP A 244 -11.03 -7.83 16.84
N LEU A 245 -10.25 -7.54 17.89
CA LEU A 245 -9.45 -8.54 18.59
C LEU A 245 -10.30 -9.44 19.48
N THR A 246 -11.55 -9.06 19.77
CA THR A 246 -12.48 -9.87 20.57
C THR A 246 -13.00 -11.04 19.75
N SER A 247 -13.36 -10.79 18.49
CA SER A 247 -13.82 -11.83 17.55
C SER A 247 -12.69 -12.42 16.69
N GLY A 248 -11.48 -11.85 16.75
CA GLY A 248 -10.34 -12.30 15.94
C GLY A 248 -10.46 -11.91 14.47
N CYS A 249 -11.07 -10.77 14.16
CA CYS A 249 -11.34 -10.33 12.80
C CYS A 249 -10.53 -9.08 12.42
N LEU A 250 -9.99 -9.07 11.21
CA LEU A 250 -9.45 -7.87 10.55
C LEU A 250 -10.17 -7.68 9.22
N ALA A 251 -11.01 -6.66 9.14
CA ALA A 251 -11.81 -6.35 7.96
C ALA A 251 -11.33 -5.06 7.27
N PHE A 252 -11.29 -5.08 5.94
CA PHE A 252 -10.93 -3.95 5.10
C PHE A 252 -12.15 -3.46 4.32
N TYR A 253 -12.32 -2.15 4.22
CA TYR A 253 -13.46 -1.52 3.55
C TYR A 253 -13.01 -0.48 2.53
N SER A 254 -13.62 -0.45 1.35
CA SER A 254 -13.65 0.76 0.52
C SER A 254 -14.67 1.71 1.13
N LEU A 255 -14.36 2.99 1.20
CA LEU A 255 -15.28 4.01 1.75
C LEU A 255 -15.81 4.98 0.69
N GLU A 256 -15.33 4.84 -0.54
CA GLU A 256 -15.72 5.66 -1.70
C GLU A 256 -16.01 4.73 -2.91
N PRO A 257 -17.07 5.00 -3.69
CA PRO A 257 -18.15 5.97 -3.44
C PRO A 257 -19.11 5.54 -2.33
N GLN A 258 -19.08 4.26 -1.94
CA GLN A 258 -19.92 3.67 -0.89
C GLN A 258 -19.06 2.80 0.02
N THR A 259 -19.52 2.60 1.27
CA THR A 259 -18.86 1.68 2.19
C THR A 259 -19.11 0.25 1.76
N LYS A 260 -18.04 -0.44 1.35
CA LYS A 260 -18.08 -1.83 0.85
C LYS A 260 -16.98 -2.64 1.50
N LEU A 261 -17.34 -3.79 2.07
CA LEU A 261 -16.36 -4.77 2.54
C LEU A 261 -15.53 -5.30 1.37
N LEU A 262 -14.21 -5.27 1.52
CA LEU A 262 -13.26 -5.78 0.54
C LEU A 262 -12.81 -7.19 0.90
N HIS A 263 -12.42 -7.39 2.16
CA HIS A 263 -11.89 -8.66 2.65
C HIS A 263 -11.93 -8.71 4.18
N THR A 264 -12.04 -9.91 4.74
CA THR A 264 -11.91 -10.16 6.18
C THR A 264 -10.97 -11.32 6.42
N PHE A 265 -9.92 -11.08 7.20
CA PHE A 265 -9.10 -12.13 7.78
C PHE A 265 -9.68 -12.55 9.13
N HIS A 266 -9.60 -13.85 9.42
CA HIS A 266 -9.91 -14.40 10.73
C HIS A 266 -8.65 -15.06 11.31
N ALA A 267 -8.29 -14.71 12.54
CA ALA A 267 -7.14 -15.26 13.23
C ALA A 267 -7.29 -15.15 14.74
N LEU A 268 -6.64 -16.06 15.46
CA LEU A 268 -6.45 -15.94 16.90
C LEU A 268 -5.22 -15.05 17.14
N PHE A 269 -5.46 -13.75 17.29
CA PHE A 269 -4.41 -12.79 17.57
C PHE A 269 -3.87 -12.97 18.99
N ASN A 270 -2.58 -13.28 19.12
CA ASN A 270 -1.96 -13.66 20.39
C ASN A 270 -0.86 -12.68 20.86
N ARG A 271 -0.59 -11.64 20.07
CA ARG A 271 0.36 -10.57 20.36
C ARG A 271 -0.23 -9.22 19.95
N PRO A 272 0.28 -8.10 20.47
CA PRO A 272 -0.13 -6.77 20.03
C PRO A 272 0.09 -6.59 18.53
N LEU A 273 -0.87 -5.96 17.85
CA LEU A 273 -0.81 -5.65 16.42
C LEU A 273 -0.54 -4.17 16.18
N CYS A 274 0.49 -3.89 15.39
CA CYS A 274 0.84 -2.55 14.92
C CYS A 274 0.37 -2.39 13.48
N PRO A 275 -0.35 -1.30 13.14
CA PRO A 275 -0.59 -0.93 11.74
C PRO A 275 0.73 -0.71 11.00
N VAL A 276 0.85 -1.30 9.81
CA VAL A 276 2.06 -1.24 8.98
C VAL A 276 1.70 -1.06 7.51
N PHE A 277 2.53 -0.30 6.82
CA PHE A 277 2.25 0.16 5.46
C PHE A 277 3.47 0.02 4.56
N TRP A 278 3.23 -0.36 3.31
CA TRP A 278 4.21 -0.33 2.23
C TRP A 278 3.79 0.68 1.17
N LEU A 279 4.76 1.40 0.60
CA LEU A 279 4.51 2.40 -0.44
C LEU A 279 5.55 2.30 -1.56
N LEU A 280 5.07 2.26 -2.81
CA LEU A 280 5.94 2.48 -3.97
C LEU A 280 6.43 3.93 -4.02
N GLU A 281 7.56 4.16 -4.71
CA GLU A 281 8.11 5.51 -4.94
C GLU A 281 7.03 6.46 -5.50
N GLY A 282 6.99 7.69 -4.97
CA GLY A 282 6.04 8.72 -5.36
C GLY A 282 4.64 8.58 -4.75
N ARG A 283 4.38 7.52 -3.97
CA ARG A 283 3.10 7.35 -3.28
C ARG A 283 3.07 8.05 -1.93
N THR A 284 1.86 8.41 -1.52
CA THR A 284 1.55 9.08 -0.25
C THR A 284 0.40 8.34 0.43
N LEU A 285 0.53 8.15 1.74
CA LEU A 285 -0.56 7.73 2.61
C LEU A 285 -0.83 8.80 3.66
N THR A 286 -2.10 9.03 3.96
CA THR A 286 -2.54 9.92 5.04
C THR A 286 -3.45 9.13 5.97
N LEU A 287 -3.09 9.06 7.25
CA LEU A 287 -3.92 8.58 8.33
C LEU A 287 -4.99 9.64 8.60
N CYS A 288 -6.25 9.28 8.39
CA CYS A 288 -7.35 10.20 8.64
C CYS A 288 -7.57 10.33 10.15
N HIS A 289 -7.80 11.56 10.61
CA HIS A 289 -8.12 11.86 12.00
C HIS A 289 -9.57 12.31 12.13
N GLN A 290 -10.20 11.95 13.25
CA GLN A 290 -11.47 12.49 13.68
C GLN A 290 -11.25 13.41 14.89
N PRO A 291 -11.81 14.63 14.90
CA PRO A 291 -11.86 15.46 16.10
C PRO A 291 -12.57 14.69 17.22
N GLY A 292 -11.89 14.46 18.34
CA GLY A 292 -12.47 13.83 19.53
C GLY A 292 -12.22 12.32 19.72
N ALA A 293 -11.50 11.64 18.82
CA ALA A 293 -11.02 10.28 19.08
C ALA A 293 -9.76 10.32 19.97
N GLU A 294 -9.89 9.92 21.24
CA GLU A 294 -8.78 9.88 22.21
C GLU A 294 -7.62 8.99 21.72
N LEU A 295 -6.40 9.46 21.99
CA LEU A 295 -5.18 8.68 21.76
C LEU A 295 -5.10 7.57 22.82
N PRO A 296 -4.74 6.32 22.46
CA PRO A 296 -4.47 5.30 23.45
C PRO A 296 -3.29 5.74 24.33
N PRO A 297 -3.35 5.53 25.66
CA PRO A 297 -2.27 5.92 26.56
C PRO A 297 -0.99 5.17 26.18
N GLY A 298 0.02 5.93 25.75
CA GLY A 298 1.38 5.43 25.62
C GLY A 298 1.90 4.96 26.98
N SER A 299 2.57 3.82 26.99
CA SER A 299 3.25 3.27 28.16
C SER A 299 4.19 4.31 28.78
N GLN A 300 3.76 4.91 29.89
CA GLN A 300 4.67 5.67 30.75
C GLN A 300 5.52 4.70 31.56
N GLU A 301 6.82 4.72 31.32
CA GLU A 301 7.80 4.19 32.25
C GLU A 301 7.65 4.90 33.60
N LYS A 302 7.26 4.13 34.62
CA LYS A 302 7.48 4.50 36.00
C LYS A 302 8.98 4.47 36.26
N SER A 303 9.61 5.64 36.25
CA SER A 303 10.83 5.85 37.05
C SER A 303 10.39 5.89 38.51
N SER A 304 10.45 4.75 39.18
CA SER A 304 10.40 4.68 40.64
C SER A 304 11.74 5.18 41.19
N ASP A 305 11.73 6.40 41.71
CA ASP A 305 12.65 6.80 42.78
C ASP A 305 12.54 5.78 43.92
N LEU A 306 13.67 5.26 44.38
CA LEU A 306 13.84 4.69 45.70
C LEU A 306 15.32 4.69 46.08
N SER A 307 15.63 5.60 47.01
CA SER A 307 16.72 5.63 48.01
C SER A 307 18.13 6.00 47.55
#